data_AF-A0A0F2JEN0-F1
#
_entry.id   AF-A0A0F2JEN0-F1
#
_cell.length_a   1.000
_cell.length_b   1.000
_cell.length_c   1.000
_cell.angle_alpha   90.00
_cell.angle_beta   90.00
_cell.angle_gamma   90.00
#
_symmetry.space_group_name_H-M   'P 1'
#
loop_
_entity.id
_entity.type
_entity.pdbx_description
1 polymer ?
#
loop_
_entity_poly.entity_id
_entity_poly.type
_entity_poly.pdbx_seq_one_letter_code
_entity_poly.pdbx_strand_id
1 'polypeptide(L)' 'MPTENQDLTQFKELLIKLTEPTENEKDSLKLYLEQYGINLLNHLDQVDLPLPLLEKLDAIRILIADSKEVNE' A
#
# COMPACT_ATOMS: atom_id res chain seq x y z
N MET A 1 5.23 -23.61 6.46
CA MET A 1 6.01 -22.47 6.99
C MET A 1 5.12 -21.23 6.85
N PRO A 2 4.95 -20.40 7.89
CA PRO A 2 3.95 -19.32 7.89
C PRO A 2 4.57 -17.96 7.51
N THR A 3 5.41 -17.89 6.46
CA THR A 3 6.14 -16.67 6.12
C THR A 3 5.30 -15.69 5.29
N GLU A 4 4.60 -16.17 4.25
CA GLU A 4 3.83 -15.29 3.34
C GLU A 4 2.71 -14.49 4.03
N ASN A 5 2.02 -15.07 5.01
CA ASN A 5 0.92 -14.38 5.70
C ASN A 5 1.41 -13.33 6.71
N GLN A 6 2.61 -13.50 7.26
CA GLN A 6 3.17 -12.54 8.21
C GLN A 6 3.68 -11.29 7.49
N ASP A 7 4.39 -11.46 6.37
CA ASP A 7 4.92 -10.35 5.57
C ASP A 7 3.79 -9.48 5.00
N LEU A 8 2.72 -10.12 4.51
CA LEU A 8 1.55 -9.41 4.00
C LEU A 8 0.83 -8.61 5.10
N THR A 9 0.72 -9.17 6.31
CA THR A 9 0.08 -8.50 7.44
C THR A 9 0.89 -7.27 7.87
N GLN A 10 2.20 -7.42 8.00
CA GLN A 10 3.10 -6.31 8.37
C GLN A 10 3.09 -5.20 7.32
N PHE A 11 3.07 -5.55 6.03
CA PHE A 11 2.97 -4.59 4.94
C PHE A 11 1.67 -3.77 5.01
N LYS A 12 0.53 -4.44 5.24
CA LYS A 12 -0.77 -3.76 5.41
C LYS A 12 -0.77 -2.81 6.60
N GLU A 13 -0.23 -3.24 7.74
CA GLU A 13 -0.15 -2.38 8.94
C GLU A 13 0.75 -1.16 8.72
N LEU A 14 1.90 -1.34 8.06
CA LEU A 14 2.81 -0.25 7.72
C LEU A 14 2.15 0.76 6.77
N LEU A 15 1.49 0.28 5.72
CA LEU A 15 0.76 1.14 4.79
C LEU A 15 -0.28 1.99 5.50
N ILE A 16 -1.09 1.40 6.38
CA ILE A 16 -2.10 2.13 7.15
C ILE A 16 -1.43 3.18 8.05
N LYS A 17 -0.31 2.86 8.71
CA LYS A 17 0.41 3.83 9.55
C LYS A 17 1.01 4.99 8.76
N LEU A 18 1.54 4.74 7.57
CA LEU A 18 2.16 5.77 6.73
C LEU A 18 1.13 6.65 6.05
N THR A 19 0.02 6.06 5.64
CA THR A 19 -1.02 6.78 4.91
C THR A 19 -2.03 7.48 5.82
N GLU A 20 -2.09 7.09 7.10
CA GLU A 20 -3.02 7.61 8.12
C GLU A 20 -4.44 7.83 7.55
N PRO A 21 -5.07 6.79 6.98
CA PRO A 21 -6.39 6.92 6.41
C PRO A 21 -7.43 7.14 7.52
N THR A 22 -8.46 7.91 7.22
CA THR A 22 -9.69 7.99 8.02
C THR A 22 -10.36 6.62 8.14
N GLU A 23 -11.31 6.45 9.06
CA GLU A 23 -11.98 5.15 9.24
C GLU A 23 -12.64 4.64 7.95
N ASN A 24 -13.30 5.52 7.19
CA ASN A 24 -13.92 5.17 5.90
C ASN A 24 -12.88 4.76 4.86
N GLU A 25 -11.78 5.51 4.76
CA GLU A 25 -10.67 5.21 3.84
C GLU A 25 -9.96 3.91 4.19
N LYS A 26 -9.86 3.60 5.49
CA LYS A 26 -9.19 2.41 6.00
C LYS A 26 -9.90 1.14 5.55
N ASP A 27 -11.23 1.14 5.52
CA ASP A 27 -12.00 -0.02 5.07
C ASP A 27 -11.86 -0.22 3.56
N SER A 28 -11.92 0.85 2.75
CA SER A 28 -11.63 0.77 1.32
C SER A 28 -10.19 0.32 1.05
N LEU A 29 -9.21 0.86 1.76
CA LEU A 29 -7.81 0.48 1.62
C LEU A 29 -7.58 -0.99 1.97
N LYS A 30 -8.22 -1.50 3.03
CA LYS A 30 -8.16 -2.93 3.39
C LYS A 30 -8.74 -3.81 2.29
N LEU A 31 -9.89 -3.43 1.71
CA LEU A 31 -10.50 -4.17 0.61
C LEU A 31 -9.54 -4.29 -0.58
N TYR A 32 -8.91 -3.18 -0.99
CA TYR A 32 -7.94 -3.19 -2.08
C TYR A 32 -6.65 -3.93 -1.73
N LEU A 33 -6.20 -3.86 -0.48
CA LEU A 33 -5.08 -4.66 0.04
C LEU A 33 -5.38 -6.17 0.08
N GLU A 34 -6.64 -6.58 0.19
CA GLU A 34 -7.04 -7.98 0.05
C GLU A 34 -7.12 -8.41 -1.41
N GLN A 35 -7.56 -7.53 -2.30
CA GLN A 35 -7.70 -7.81 -3.73
C GLN A 35 -6.36 -7.83 -4.47
N TYR A 36 -5.49 -6.84 -4.22
CA TYR A 36 -4.25 -6.63 -4.95
C TYR A 36 -3.00 -7.03 -4.13
N GLY A 37 -3.13 -7.21 -2.82
CA GLY A 37 -2.00 -7.53 -1.95
C GLY A 37 -0.90 -6.47 -2.02
N ILE A 38 0.35 -6.92 -2.12
CA ILE A 38 1.54 -6.06 -2.22
C ILE A 38 1.56 -5.26 -3.53
N ASN A 39 0.88 -5.75 -4.57
CA ASN A 39 0.82 -5.09 -5.87
C ASN A 39 -0.11 -3.88 -5.91
N LEU A 40 -0.84 -3.57 -4.82
CA LEU A 40 -1.73 -2.41 -4.74
C LEU A 40 -1.08 -1.13 -5.28
N LEU A 41 0.19 -0.89 -4.94
CA LEU A 41 0.93 0.31 -5.35
C LEU A 41 1.13 0.41 -6.88
N ASN A 42 1.00 -0.70 -7.62
CA ASN A 42 1.06 -0.72 -9.09
C ASN A 42 -0.31 -0.55 -9.75
N HIS A 43 -1.40 -0.59 -8.97
CA HIS A 43 -2.78 -0.54 -9.43
C HIS A 43 -3.54 0.66 -8.85
N LEU A 44 -2.83 1.73 -8.46
CA LEU A 44 -3.44 2.92 -7.86
C LEU A 44 -4.41 3.65 -8.83
N ASP A 45 -4.29 3.42 -10.13
CA ASP A 45 -5.23 3.90 -11.16
C ASP A 45 -6.54 3.12 -11.20
N GLN A 46 -6.60 1.95 -10.55
CA GLN A 46 -7.74 1.02 -10.57
C GLN A 46 -8.51 0.97 -9.24
N VAL A 47 -8.16 1.83 -8.29
CA VAL A 47 -8.80 1.88 -6.96
C VAL A 47 -9.56 3.18 -6.77
N ASP A 48 -10.74 3.07 -6.16
CA ASP A 48 -11.57 4.22 -5.80
C ASP A 48 -11.20 4.67 -4.38
N LEU A 49 -10.06 5.32 -4.27
CA LEU A 49 -9.57 5.95 -3.05
C LEU A 49 -9.53 7.47 -3.24
N PRO A 50 -9.75 8.25 -2.17
CA PRO A 50 -9.69 9.70 -2.27
C PRO A 50 -8.28 10.16 -2.63
N LEU A 51 -8.20 11.25 -3.40
CA LEU A 51 -6.95 11.78 -3.95
C LEU A 51 -5.83 11.94 -2.90
N PRO A 52 -6.06 12.50 -1.70
CA PRO A 52 -5.00 12.64 -0.70
C PRO A 52 -4.38 11.32 -0.26
N LEU A 53 -5.17 10.23 -0.26
CA LEU A 53 -4.68 8.90 0.06
C LEU A 53 -3.90 8.30 -1.11
N LEU A 54 -4.38 8.48 -2.34
CA LEU A 54 -3.68 8.06 -3.56
C LEU A 54 -2.31 8.72 -3.67
N GLU A 55 -2.20 10.02 -3.38
CA GLU A 55 -0.93 10.75 -3.40
C GLU A 55 0.08 10.19 -2.40
N LYS A 56 -0.37 9.83 -1.18
CA LYS A 56 0.50 9.19 -0.19
C LYS A 56 0.97 7.81 -0.65
N LEU A 57 0.08 7.03 -1.24
CA LEU A 57 0.41 5.70 -1.77
C LEU A 57 1.40 5.78 -2.94
N ASP A 58 1.22 6.74 -3.84
CA ASP A 58 2.13 6.94 -4.97
C ASP A 58 3.50 7.45 -4.51
N ALA A 59 3.55 8.32 -3.49
CA ALA A 59 4.82 8.71 -2.86
C ALA A 59 5.57 7.49 -2.26
N ILE A 60 4.85 6.57 -1.59
CA ILE A 60 5.44 5.32 -1.09
C ILE A 60 5.97 4.45 -2.23
N ARG A 61 5.20 4.34 -3.34
CA ARG A 61 5.63 3.60 -4.54
C ARG A 61 6.95 4.18 -5.09
N ILE A 62 7.06 5.49 -5.21
CA ILE A 62 8.26 6.18 -5.70
C ILE A 62 9.46 5.88 -4.78
N LEU A 63 9.29 5.99 -3.45
CA LEU A 63 10.35 5.73 -2.49
C LEU A 63 10.87 4.27 -2.53
N ILE A 64 9.96 3.31 -2.75
CA ILE A 64 10.32 1.89 -2.91
C ILE A 64 11.06 1.66 -4.23
N ALA A 65 10.63 2.31 -5.31
CA ALA A 65 11.28 2.21 -6.61
C ALA A 65 12.70 2.81 -6.58
N ASP A 66 12.85 4.00 -6.00
CA ASP A 66 14.15 4.68 -5.83
C ASP A 66 15.12 3.84 -4.98
N SER A 67 14.62 3.19 -3.92
CA SER A 67 15.41 2.28 -3.09
C SER A 67 15.93 1.03 -3.81
N LYS A 68 15.34 0.64 -4.96
CA LYS A 68 15.84 -0.48 -5.76
C LYS A 68 17.00 -0.08 -6.67
N GLU A 69 17.03 1.15 -7.17
CA GLU A 69 18.10 1.63 -8.07
C GLU A 69 19.44 1.89 -7.34
N VAL A 70 19.42 2.11 -6.03
CA VAL A 70 20.66 2.35 -5.24
C VAL A 70 21.44 1.05 -4.92
N ASN A 71 20.90 -0.13 -5.26
CA ASN A 71 21.53 -1.44 -5.02
C ASN A 71 22.06 -2.13 -6.28
N GLU A 72 22.16 -1.44 -7.42
CA GLU A 72 22.83 -1.92 -8.65
C GLU A 72 24.23 -1.33 -8.83
#